data_AF-A0A3N5KEU7-F1
#
_entry.id   AF-A0A3N5KEU7-F1
#
_cell.length_a   1.000
_cell.length_b   1.000
_cell.length_c   1.000
_cell.angle_alpha   90.00
_cell.angle_beta   90.00
_cell.angle_gamma   90.00
#
_symmetry.space_group_name_H-M   'P 1'
#
loop_
_entity.id
_entity.type
_entity.pdbx_description
1 polymer ?
#
loop_
_entity_poly.entity_id
_entity_poly.type
_entity_poly.pdbx_seq_one_letter_code
_entity_poly.pdbx_strand_id
1 'polypeptide(L)' 'MARPKHPGVSPHAAEVATRCRALAEPILADLGLELVDVEFRRETHGWVLRVFMDKPGGVNLADCQRVS' A
#
# COMPACT_ATOMS: atom_id res chain seq x y z
N MET A 1 22.94 -5.94 1.18
CA MET A 1 22.47 -5.47 -0.13
C MET A 1 20.96 -5.64 -0.16
N ALA A 2 20.18 -4.56 -0.17
CA ALA A 2 18.72 -4.66 -0.22
C ALA A 2 18.31 -5.19 -1.60
N ARG A 3 17.66 -6.35 -1.66
CA ARG A 3 17.04 -6.83 -2.89
C ARG A 3 16.03 -5.78 -3.36
N PRO A 4 15.96 -5.43 -4.65
CA PRO A 4 14.85 -4.65 -5.16
C PRO A 4 13.57 -5.44 -4.85
N LYS A 5 12.70 -4.88 -3.99
CA LYS A 5 11.46 -5.55 -3.57
C LYS A 5 10.57 -5.94 -4.77
N HIS A 6 10.79 -5.32 -5.93
CA HIS A 6 9.87 -5.35 -7.05
C HIS A 6 10.58 -5.37 -8.43
N PRO A 7 11.19 -6.49 -8.85
CA PRO A 7 11.70 -6.62 -10.21
C PRO A 7 10.53 -6.55 -11.22
N GLY A 8 10.64 -5.69 -12.24
CA GLY A 8 9.65 -5.57 -13.33
C GLY A 8 8.54 -4.51 -13.16
N VAL A 9 8.67 -3.55 -12.24
CA VAL A 9 7.74 -2.39 -12.17
C VAL A 9 8.12 -1.36 -13.22
N SER A 10 7.16 -0.91 -14.03
CA SER A 10 7.34 0.28 -14.89
C SER A 10 7.60 1.52 -14.01
N PRO A 11 8.51 2.44 -14.39
CA PRO A 11 8.83 3.63 -13.58
C PRO A 11 7.61 4.47 -13.18
N HIS A 12 6.61 4.57 -14.05
CA HIS A 12 5.35 5.26 -13.72
C HIS A 12 4.56 4.58 -12.61
N ALA A 13 4.59 3.25 -12.56
CA ALA A 13 3.87 2.52 -11.54
C ALA A 13 4.53 2.64 -10.16
N ALA A 14 5.86 2.72 -10.11
CA ALA A 14 6.58 3.04 -8.89
C ALA A 14 6.25 4.45 -8.38
N GLU A 15 6.16 5.44 -9.29
CA GLU A 15 5.78 6.80 -8.92
C GLU A 15 4.37 6.86 -8.30
N VAL A 16 3.40 6.19 -8.91
CA VAL A 16 2.03 6.10 -8.37
C VAL A 16 2.04 5.50 -6.97
N ALA A 17 2.75 4.37 -6.77
CA ALA A 17 2.86 3.73 -5.46
C ALA A 17 3.49 4.67 -4.42
N THR A 18 4.54 5.43 -4.77
CA THR A 18 5.16 6.42 -3.88
C THR A 18 4.20 7.54 -3.50
N ARG A 19 3.44 8.08 -4.46
CA ARG A 19 2.44 9.13 -4.17
C ARG A 19 1.32 8.58 -3.28
N CYS A 20 0.82 7.39 -3.57
CA CYS A 20 -0.19 6.73 -2.74
C CYS A 20 0.33 6.46 -1.31
N ARG A 21 1.58 6.03 -1.15
CA ARG A 21 2.22 5.86 0.17
C ARG A 21 2.20 7.17 0.97
N ALA A 22 2.63 8.27 0.37
CA ALA A 22 2.67 9.57 1.06
C ALA A 22 1.28 10.08 1.51
N LEU A 23 0.22 9.67 0.81
CA LEU A 23 -1.16 9.98 1.18
C LEU A 23 -1.72 9.00 2.23
N ALA A 24 -1.45 7.71 2.07
CA ALA A 24 -1.98 6.67 2.94
C ALA A 24 -1.35 6.66 4.33
N GLU A 25 -0.05 6.96 4.44
CA GLU A 25 0.70 6.92 5.70
C GLU A 25 0.08 7.79 6.82
N PRO A 26 -0.23 9.08 6.62
CA PRO A 26 -0.89 9.88 7.65
C PRO A 26 -2.32 9.40 7.96
N ILE A 27 -3.08 8.94 6.96
CA ILE A 27 -4.45 8.44 7.15
C ILE A 27 -4.44 7.18 8.04
N LEU A 28 -3.52 6.26 7.77
CA LEU A 28 -3.38 5.04 8.56
C LEU A 28 -2.89 5.34 9.97
N ALA A 29 -1.93 6.25 10.13
CA ALA A 29 -1.43 6.68 11.43
C ALA A 29 -2.56 7.26 12.32
N ASP A 30 -3.42 8.11 11.76
CA ASP A 30 -4.58 8.68 12.48
C ASP A 30 -5.60 7.61 12.93
N LEU A 31 -5.61 6.46 12.24
CA LEU A 31 -6.46 5.31 12.55
C LEU A 31 -5.79 4.30 13.48
N GLY A 32 -4.54 4.54 13.89
CA GLY A 32 -3.74 3.59 14.69
C GLY A 32 -3.27 2.36 13.90
N LEU A 33 -3.14 2.50 12.58
CA LEU A 33 -2.67 1.49 11.65
C LEU A 33 -1.26 1.88 11.14
N GLU A 34 -0.43 0.89 10.86
CA GLU A 34 0.89 1.06 10.28
C GLU A 34 0.88 0.67 8.80
N LEU A 35 1.47 1.51 7.95
CA LEU A 35 1.64 1.21 6.53
C LEU A 35 2.87 0.33 6.31
N VAL A 36 2.65 -0.91 5.86
CA VAL A 36 3.72 -1.87 5.59
C VAL A 36 4.25 -1.72 4.16
N ASP A 37 3.37 -1.75 3.17
CA ASP A 37 3.75 -1.60 1.77
C ASP A 37 2.66 -1.02 0.87
N VAL A 38 3.07 -0.47 -0.28
CA VAL A 38 2.16 -0.04 -1.35
C VAL A 38 2.69 -0.53 -2.68
N GLU A 39 1.85 -1.21 -3.43
CA GLU A 39 2.19 -1.71 -4.77
C GLU A 39 1.17 -1.25 -5.80
N PHE A 40 1.64 -0.81 -6.97
CA PHE A 40 0.79 -0.55 -8.12
C PHE A 40 1.26 -1.41 -9.29
N ARG A 41 0.40 -2.33 -9.74
CA ARG A 41 0.78 -3.36 -10.72
C ARG A 41 -0.29 -3.54 -11.80
N ARG A 42 0.17 -3.91 -12.99
CA ARG A 42 -0.72 -4.36 -14.07
C ARG A 42 -1.00 -5.84 -13.87
N GLU A 43 -2.27 -6.19 -13.83
CA GLU A 43 -2.77 -7.55 -13.79
C GLU A 43 -3.64 -7.82 -15.03
N THR A 44 -4.03 -9.09 -15.22
CA THR A 44 -4.82 -9.54 -16.38
C THR A 44 -6.06 -8.66 -16.63
N HIS A 45 -6.68 -8.16 -15.56
CA HIS A 45 -7.94 -7.41 -15.62
C HIS A 45 -7.81 -5.93 -15.29
N GLY A 46 -6.62 -5.33 -15.31
CA GLY A 46 -6.51 -3.90 -15.02
C GLY A 46 -5.24 -3.49 -14.30
N TRP A 47 -5.30 -2.31 -13.72
CA TRP A 47 -4.31 -1.84 -12.76
C TRP A 47 -4.85 -2.06 -11.35
N VAL A 48 -4.03 -2.61 -10.49
CA VAL A 48 -4.38 -2.88 -9.08
C VAL A 48 -3.41 -2.12 -8.19
N LEU A 49 -3.97 -1.32 -7.29
CA LEU A 49 -3.27 -0.71 -6.17
C LEU A 49 -3.50 -1.59 -4.93
N ARG A 50 -2.42 -2.10 -4.34
CA ARG A 50 -2.46 -2.82 -3.07
C ARG A 50 -1.85 -1.96 -1.99
N VAL A 51 -2.56 -1.82 -0.88
CA VAL A 51 -2.09 -1.16 0.33
C VAL A 51 -2.05 -2.22 1.43
N PHE A 52 -0.86 -2.49 1.95
CA PHE A 52 -0.64 -3.43 3.02
C PHE A 52 -0.51 -2.65 4.33
N MET A 53 -1.36 -2.94 5.28
CA MET A 53 -1.38 -2.29 6.58
C MET A 53 -1.46 -3.31 7.70
N ASP A 54 -0.93 -2.95 8.87
CA ASP A 54 -0.97 -3.78 10.07
C ASP A 54 -1.34 -2.95 11.30
N LYS A 55 -1.69 -3.60 12.40
CA LYS A 55 -1.74 -2.96 13.72
C LYS A 55 -1.43 -3.96 14.83
N PRO A 56 -0.94 -3.50 15.99
CA PRO A 56 -0.90 -4.32 17.20
C PRO A 56 -2.28 -4.90 17.51
N GLY A 57 -2.37 -6.24 17.58
CA GLY A 57 -3.63 -6.95 17.81
C GLY A 57 -4.38 -7.39 16.53
N GLY A 58 -3.83 -7.08 15.36
CA GLY A 58 -4.33 -7.54 14.06
C GLY A 58 -5.40 -6.65 13.44
N VAL A 59 -5.35 -6.51 12.12
CA VAL A 59 -6.33 -5.75 11.32
C VAL A 59 -7.62 -6.54 11.16
N ASN A 60 -8.77 -5.88 11.39
CA ASN A 60 -10.09 -6.46 11.17
C ASN A 60 -10.82 -5.77 10.01
N LEU A 61 -11.99 -6.29 9.65
CA LEU A 61 -12.77 -5.77 8.51
C LEU A 61 -13.23 -4.32 8.71
N ALA A 62 -13.52 -3.90 9.95
CA ALA A 62 -13.95 -2.54 10.24
C ALA A 62 -12.80 -1.54 10.02
N ASP A 63 -11.55 -1.94 10.28
CA ASP A 63 -10.38 -1.13 9.95
C ASP A 63 -10.28 -0.91 8.43
N CYS A 64 -10.47 -1.97 7.63
CA CYS A 64 -10.49 -1.86 6.17
C CYS A 64 -11.58 -0.92 5.64
N GLN A 65 -12.76 -0.94 6.25
CA GLN A 65 -13.87 -0.06 5.88
C GLN A 65 -13.60 1.42 6.21
N ARG A 66 -12.81 1.72 7.24
CA ARG A 66 -12.47 3.11 7.61
C ARG A 66 -11.43 3.74 6.68
N VAL A 67 -10.69 2.91 5.94
CA VAL A 67 -9.59 3.34 5.06
C VAL A 67 -10.04 3.54 3.61
N SER A 68 -11.08 2.81 3.15
CA SER A 68 -11.50 2.76 1.74
C SER A 68 -12.68 3.66 1.37
#